data_AF-A0A7X4FPK8-F1
#
_entry.id   AF-A0A7X4FPK8-F1
#
_cell.length_a   1.000
_cell.length_b   1.000
_cell.length_c   1.000
_cell.angle_alpha   90.00
_cell.angle_beta   90.00
_cell.angle_gamma   90.00
#
_symmetry.space_group_name_H-M   'P 1'
#
loop_
_entity.id
_entity.type
_entity.pdbx_description
1 polymer ?
#
loop_
_entity_poly.entity_id
_entity_poly.type
_entity_poly.pdbx_seq_one_letter_code
_entity_poly.pdbx_strand_id
1 'polypeptide(L)'
;VRGAITQNTRTPVSVLTILAQDTDRWVRAVTARNPKLPPDSLTRLVEDESEWVRQAVALNPNTPSDALATLARDAHADVRRAASRPRE
;
A
#
# COMPACT_ATOMS: atom_id res chain seq x y z
N VAL A 1 -6.03 -2.50 18.71
CA VAL A 1 -7.41 -2.28 18.20
C VAL A 1 -7.50 -1.60 16.83
N ARG A 2 -6.55 -0.75 16.38
CA ARG A 2 -6.64 -0.09 15.05
C ARG A 2 -6.31 -1.00 13.85
N GLY A 3 -5.35 -1.93 13.98
CA GLY A 3 -5.03 -2.90 12.92
C GLY A 3 -6.13 -3.92 12.60
N ALA A 4 -7.14 -4.07 13.45
CA ALA A 4 -8.29 -4.93 13.18
C ALA A 4 -9.31 -4.29 12.24
N ILE A 5 -9.31 -2.94 12.13
CA ILE A 5 -10.25 -2.19 11.30
C ILE A 5 -9.82 -2.28 9.82
N THR A 6 -8.52 -2.32 9.55
CA THR A 6 -7.96 -2.40 8.19
C THR A 6 -8.15 -3.77 7.53
N GLN A 7 -8.35 -4.84 8.31
CA GLN A 7 -8.74 -6.17 7.81
C GLN A 7 -10.26 -6.35 7.67
N ASN A 8 -11.05 -5.43 8.21
CA ASN A 8 -12.50 -5.54 8.15
C ASN A 8 -13.01 -5.08 6.78
N THR A 9 -13.60 -6.01 6.03
CA THR A 9 -14.13 -5.80 4.67
C THR A 9 -15.26 -4.76 4.60
N ARG A 10 -15.75 -4.27 5.76
CA ARG A 10 -16.78 -3.22 5.88
C ARG A 10 -16.21 -1.80 6.03
N THR A 11 -14.89 -1.62 6.03
CA THR A 11 -14.31 -0.28 6.21
C THR A 11 -14.52 0.56 4.94
N PRO A 12 -15.18 1.72 5.02
CA PRO A 12 -15.43 2.58 3.87
C PRO A 12 -14.14 3.09 3.26
N VAL A 13 -14.11 3.31 1.94
CA VAL A 13 -12.96 3.88 1.21
C VAL A 13 -12.52 5.21 1.85
N SER A 14 -13.46 6.06 2.25
CA SER A 14 -13.16 7.33 2.93
C SER A 14 -12.34 7.16 4.22
N VAL A 15 -12.58 6.08 4.97
CA VAL A 15 -11.81 5.76 6.18
C VAL A 15 -10.44 5.20 5.81
N LEU A 16 -10.35 4.39 4.75
CA LEU A 16 -9.06 3.90 4.26
C LEU A 16 -8.15 5.04 3.80
N THR A 17 -8.68 6.08 3.15
CA THR A 17 -7.88 7.25 2.74
C THR A 17 -7.34 8.04 3.94
N ILE A 18 -8.08 8.08 5.06
CA ILE A 18 -7.61 8.69 6.31
C ILE A 18 -6.54 7.80 6.96
N LEU A 19 -6.75 6.49 7.01
CA LEU A 19 -5.81 5.53 7.60
C LEU A 19 -4.51 5.40 6.78
N ALA A 20 -4.58 5.66 5.47
CA ALA A 20 -3.40 5.77 4.61
C ALA A 20 -2.50 6.95 4.99
N GLN A 21 -3.01 7.95 5.72
CA GLN A 21 -2.26 9.10 6.22
C GLN A 21 -2.06 9.02 7.74
N ASP A 22 -2.30 7.86 8.36
CA ASP A 22 -2.11 7.68 9.79
C ASP A 22 -0.62 7.82 10.15
N THR A 23 -0.34 8.31 11.35
CA THR A 23 1.03 8.44 11.87
C THR A 23 1.68 7.07 12.09
N ASP A 24 0.87 6.04 12.31
CA ASP A 24 1.36 4.68 12.48
C ASP A 24 1.64 4.02 11.12
N ARG A 25 2.94 3.84 10.81
CA ARG A 25 3.41 3.12 9.61
C ARG A 25 2.76 1.76 9.43
N TRP A 26 2.42 1.07 10.52
CA TRP A 26 1.83 -0.26 10.43
C TRP A 26 0.37 -0.19 9.96
N VAL A 27 -0.37 0.82 10.43
CA VAL A 27 -1.72 1.11 9.95
C VAL A 27 -1.69 1.51 8.47
N ARG A 28 -0.74 2.35 8.06
CA ARG A 28 -0.56 2.72 6.64
C ARG A 28 -0.29 1.50 5.76
N ALA A 29 0.62 0.61 6.17
CA ALA A 29 0.98 -0.57 5.39
C ALA A 29 -0.19 -1.57 5.26
N VAL A 30 -0.93 -1.85 6.35
CA VAL A 30 -2.09 -2.75 6.26
C VAL A 30 -3.20 -2.14 5.40
N THR A 31 -3.37 -0.81 5.45
CA THR A 31 -4.30 -0.08 4.58
C THR A 31 -3.87 -0.16 3.11
N ALA A 32 -2.57 0.02 2.84
CA ALA A 32 -2.00 -0.08 1.51
C ALA A 32 -2.14 -1.47 0.89
N ARG A 33 -2.19 -2.56 1.68
CA ARG A 33 -2.47 -3.91 1.19
C ARG A 33 -3.94 -4.16 0.85
N ASN A 34 -4.85 -3.26 1.24
CA ASN A 34 -6.27 -3.49 1.10
C ASN A 34 -6.71 -3.28 -0.36
N PRO A 35 -7.30 -4.28 -1.04
CA PRO A 35 -7.70 -4.15 -2.43
C PRO A 35 -8.79 -3.09 -2.64
N LYS A 36 -9.49 -2.63 -1.60
CA LYS A 36 -10.47 -1.54 -1.76
C LYS A 36 -9.84 -0.16 -1.83
N LEU A 37 -8.54 -0.02 -1.58
CA LEU A 37 -7.87 1.27 -1.64
C LEU A 37 -7.76 1.71 -3.11
N PRO A 38 -8.20 2.93 -3.45
CA PRO A 38 -8.16 3.41 -4.82
C PRO A 38 -6.71 3.62 -5.29
N PRO A 39 -6.44 3.45 -6.60
CA PRO A 39 -5.11 3.60 -7.18
C PRO A 39 -4.50 4.97 -6.92
N ASP A 40 -5.26 6.06 -6.93
CA ASP A 40 -4.78 7.41 -6.55
C ASP A 40 -4.13 7.45 -5.16
N SER A 41 -4.71 6.76 -4.18
CA SER A 41 -4.14 6.69 -2.84
C SER A 41 -2.90 5.80 -2.81
N LEU A 42 -2.89 4.72 -3.59
CA LEU A 42 -1.72 3.83 -3.73
C LEU A 42 -0.54 4.58 -4.35
N THR A 43 -0.76 5.38 -5.39
CA THR A 43 0.28 6.21 -6.03
C THR A 43 0.91 7.19 -5.05
N ARG A 44 0.12 7.80 -4.16
CA ARG A 44 0.68 8.66 -3.08
C ARG A 44 1.55 7.88 -2.09
N LEU A 45 1.21 6.63 -1.80
CA LEU A 45 1.94 5.78 -0.87
C LEU A 45 3.20 5.15 -1.47
N VAL A 46 3.42 5.28 -2.79
CA VAL A 46 4.68 4.88 -3.44
C VAL A 46 5.86 5.67 -2.91
N GLU A 47 5.63 6.93 -2.54
CA GLU A 47 6.64 7.84 -1.99
C GLU A 47 6.64 7.86 -0.44
N ASP A 48 5.95 6.91 0.21
CA ASP A 48 5.93 6.84 1.66
C ASP A 48 7.34 6.58 2.21
N GLU A 49 7.69 7.31 3.26
CA GLU A 49 8.94 7.19 4.01
C GLU A 49 9.21 5.74 4.48
N SER A 50 8.16 4.97 4.79
CA SER A 50 8.29 3.60 5.26
C SER A 50 8.34 2.60 4.11
N GLU A 51 9.40 1.80 4.07
CA GLU A 51 9.57 0.70 3.13
C GLU A 51 8.48 -0.37 3.27
N TRP A 52 7.95 -0.60 4.47
CA TRP A 52 6.82 -1.53 4.67
C TRP A 52 5.55 -1.06 3.96
N VAL A 53 5.30 0.25 3.93
CA VAL A 53 4.14 0.83 3.24
C VAL A 53 4.33 0.70 1.74
N ARG A 54 5.50 1.07 1.22
CA ARG A 54 5.85 0.92 -0.20
C ARG A 54 5.79 -0.54 -0.67
N GLN A 55 6.26 -1.48 0.15
CA GLN A 55 6.13 -2.90 -0.11
C GLN A 55 4.66 -3.35 -0.13
N ALA A 56 3.85 -2.88 0.81
CA ALA A 56 2.43 -3.17 0.85
C ALA A 56 1.68 -2.67 -0.39
N VAL A 57 2.03 -1.48 -0.89
CA VAL A 57 1.53 -0.95 -2.17
C VAL A 57 1.91 -1.90 -3.30
N ALA A 58 3.16 -2.33 -3.41
CA ALA A 58 3.56 -3.28 -4.46
C ALA A 58 2.77 -4.61 -4.42
N LEU A 59 2.43 -5.08 -3.23
CA LEU A 59 1.65 -6.31 -3.02
C LEU A 59 0.14 -6.15 -3.26
N ASN A 60 -0.39 -4.93 -3.42
CA ASN A 60 -1.81 -4.71 -3.60
C ASN A 60 -2.24 -4.90 -5.07
N PRO A 61 -3.20 -5.78 -5.37
CA PRO A 61 -3.63 -6.07 -6.75
C PRO A 61 -4.19 -4.84 -7.52
N ASN A 62 -4.66 -3.80 -6.83
CA ASN A 62 -5.15 -2.57 -7.45
C ASN A 62 -4.05 -1.53 -7.70
N THR A 63 -2.79 -1.81 -7.36
CA THR A 63 -1.68 -0.90 -7.65
C THR A 63 -1.44 -0.84 -9.15
N PRO A 64 -1.42 0.38 -9.73
CA PRO A 64 -1.19 0.55 -11.16
C PRO A 64 0.23 0.15 -11.56
N SER A 65 0.41 -0.23 -12.82
CA SER A 65 1.70 -0.63 -13.38
C SER A 65 2.76 0.47 -13.29
N ASP A 66 2.37 1.75 -13.39
CA ASP A 66 3.27 2.90 -13.25
C ASP A 66 3.87 3.03 -11.84
N ALA A 67 3.02 2.84 -10.82
CA ALA A 67 3.45 2.76 -9.43
C ALA A 67 4.37 1.56 -9.19
N LEU A 68 4.07 0.39 -9.78
CA LEU A 68 4.94 -0.78 -9.70
C LEU A 68 6.30 -0.54 -10.37
N ALA A 69 6.34 0.14 -11.51
CA ALA A 69 7.58 0.49 -12.19
C ALA A 69 8.46 1.40 -11.32
N THR A 70 7.84 2.33 -10.59
CA THR A 70 8.53 3.19 -9.62
C THR A 70 9.08 2.36 -8.45
N LEU A 71 8.25 1.49 -7.85
CA LEU A 71 8.64 0.61 -6.74
C LEU A 71 9.69 -0.45 -7.15
N ALA A 72 9.72 -0.85 -8.41
CA ALA A 72 10.76 -1.74 -8.95
C ALA A 72 12.15 -1.08 -8.96
N ARG A 73 12.21 0.26 -8.90
CA ARG A 73 13.45 1.05 -8.81
C ARG A 73 13.70 1.57 -7.38
N ASP A 74 12.93 1.11 -6.40
CA ASP A 74 13.07 1.54 -5.00
C ASP A 74 14.47 1.20 -4.45
N ALA A 75 14.95 1.98 -3.49
CA ALA A 75 16.20 1.73 -2.79
C ALA A 75 16.17 0.39 -2.03
N HIS A 76 15.01 -0.05 -1.54
CA HIS A 76 14.87 -1.25 -0.73
C HIS A 76 14.63 -2.51 -1.58
N ALA A 77 15.45 -3.53 -1.34
CA ALA A 77 15.35 -4.80 -2.07
C ALA A 77 14.00 -5.50 -1.88
N ASP A 78 13.41 -5.40 -0.68
CA ASP A 78 12.11 -5.99 -0.36
C ASP A 78 10.96 -5.36 -1.15
N VAL A 79 11.02 -4.04 -1.37
CA VAL A 79 10.06 -3.29 -2.17
C VAL A 79 10.20 -3.67 -3.64
N ARG A 80 11.43 -3.69 -4.17
CA ARG A 80 11.70 -4.10 -5.55
C ARG A 80 11.19 -5.52 -5.82
N ARG A 81 11.50 -6.46 -4.90
CA ARG A 81 11.06 -7.86 -5.03
C ARG A 81 9.55 -7.97 -5.01
N ALA A 82 8.87 -7.19 -4.18
CA ALA A 82 7.41 -7.15 -4.15
C ALA A 82 6.82 -6.60 -5.46
N ALA A 83 7.43 -5.55 -6.02
CA ALA A 83 6.98 -4.93 -7.27
C ALA A 83 7.22 -5.82 -8.50
N SER A 84 8.28 -6.62 -8.48
CA SER A 84 8.58 -7.60 -9.53
C SER A 84 7.78 -8.90 -9.41
N ARG A 85 6.90 -9.05 -8.42
CA ARG A 85 6.07 -10.26 -8.32
C ARG A 85 5.06 -10.30 -9.47
N PRO A 86 5.00 -11.40 -10.24
CA PRO A 86 3.97 -11.57 -11.24
C PRO A 86 2.62 -11.58 -10.55
N ARG A 87 1.68 -10.77 -11.07
CA ARG A 87 0.27 -10.80 -10.65
C ARG A 87 -0.35 -11.97 -11.41
N GLU A 88 -0.63 -13.06 -10.70
CA GLU A 88 -1.35 -14.24 -11.24
C GLU A 88 -2.81 -13.92 -11.57
#